data_AF-A0A946AR23-F1
#
_entry.id   AF-A0A946AR23-F1
#
_cell.length_a   1.000
_cell.length_b   1.000
_cell.length_c   1.000
_cell.angle_alpha   90.00
_cell.angle_beta   90.00
_cell.angle_gamma   90.00
#
_symmetry.space_group_name_H-M   'P 1'
#
loop_
_entity.id
_entity.type
_entity.pdbx_description
1 polymer ?
#
loop_
_entity_poly.entity_id
_entity_poly.type
_entity_poly.pdbx_seq_one_letter_code
_entity_poly.pdbx_strand_id
1 'polypeptide(L)' 'PGMMLCVEALIGRDGGPYSIKLENQLLVTEDGVEDMTSYPWDDQLMGLG' A
#
# COMPACT_ATOMS: atom_id res chain seq x y z
N PRO A 1 5.53 17.09 -10.32
CA PRO A 1 4.40 17.70 -9.59
C PRO A 1 3.03 17.49 -10.28
N GLY A 2 2.04 16.97 -9.54
CA GLY A 2 0.67 16.79 -10.01
C GLY A 2 0.31 15.43 -10.60
N MET A 3 1.29 14.51 -10.72
CA MET A 3 1.01 13.11 -11.05
C MET A 3 0.52 12.37 -9.80
N MET A 4 -0.38 11.40 -9.99
CA MET A 4 -0.73 10.42 -8.96
C MET A 4 -0.34 9.02 -9.41
N LEU A 5 0.24 8.26 -8.49
CA LEU A 5 0.72 6.91 -8.72
C LEU A 5 0.22 5.99 -7.60
N CYS A 6 -0.25 4.81 -7.98
CA CYS A 6 -0.43 3.72 -7.03
C CYS A 6 0.92 3.03 -6.78
N VAL A 7 1.25 2.81 -5.51
CA VAL A 7 2.38 1.98 -5.09
C VAL A 7 1.82 0.69 -4.53
N GLU A 8 2.16 -0.43 -5.16
CA GLU A 8 1.47 -1.69 -4.96
C GLU A 8 2.41 -2.81 -4.49
N ALA A 9 1.90 -3.65 -3.58
CA ALA A 9 2.56 -4.87 -3.15
C ALA A 9 1.55 -6.04 -3.15
N LEU A 10 1.83 -7.06 -3.96
CA LEU A 10 1.13 -8.34 -3.93
C LEU A 10 2.09 -9.40 -3.38
N ILE A 11 1.78 -9.94 -2.20
CA ILE A 11 2.60 -10.94 -1.52
C ILE A 11 1.83 -12.24 -1.43
N GLY A 12 2.38 -13.29 -2.02
CA GLY A 12 1.80 -14.63 -2.01
C GLY A 12 2.85 -15.68 -2.32
N ARG A 13 2.52 -16.94 -2.03
CA ARG A 13 3.33 -18.10 -2.42
C ARG A 13 2.66 -18.79 -3.60
N ASP A 14 3.45 -19.30 -4.55
CA ASP A 14 2.92 -20.15 -5.61
C ASP A 14 2.17 -21.36 -5.05
N GLY A 15 0.97 -21.63 -5.58
CA GLY A 15 0.03 -22.63 -5.06
C GLY A 15 -0.50 -22.38 -3.65
N GLY A 16 -0.23 -21.21 -3.06
CA GLY A 16 -0.68 -20.86 -1.70
C GLY A 16 -2.20 -20.58 -1.65
N PRO A 17 -2.84 -20.79 -0.48
CA PRO A 17 -4.28 -20.61 -0.34
C PRO A 17 -4.73 -19.15 -0.17
N TYR A 18 -3.79 -18.21 0.01
CA TYR A 18 -4.07 -16.78 0.17
C TYR A 18 -2.92 -15.91 -0.35
N SER A 19 -3.19 -14.61 -0.48
CA SER A 19 -2.21 -13.55 -0.77
C SER A 19 -2.65 -12.26 -0.08
N ILE A 20 -1.69 -11.38 0.18
CA ILE A 20 -1.94 -10.04 0.71
C ILE A 20 -1.70 -9.04 -0.41
N LYS A 21 -2.67 -8.15 -0.65
CA LYS A 21 -2.52 -7.00 -1.55
C LYS A 21 -2.59 -5.74 -0.71
N LEU A 22 -1.54 -4.93 -0.76
CA LEU A 22 -1.51 -3.58 -0.21
C LEU A 22 -1.27 -2.60 -1.35
N GLU A 23 -1.85 -1.41 -1.22
CA GLU A 23 -1.74 -0.34 -2.21
C GLU A 23 -2.02 1.01 -1.55
N ASN A 24 -1.15 1.99 -1.80
CA ASN A 24 -1.36 3.38 -1.43
C ASN A 24 -1.31 4.27 -2.68
N GLN A 25 -2.09 5.33 -2.66
CA GLN A 25 -2.11 6.36 -3.69
C GLN A 25 -1.24 7.56 -3.27
N LEU A 26 -0.15 7.80 -4.02
CA LEU A 26 0.79 8.88 -3.75
C LEU A 26 0.62 10.03 -4.75
N LEU A 27 0.59 11.26 -4.25
CA LEU A 27 0.72 12.49 -5.03
C LEU A 27 2.19 12.86 -5.16
N VAL A 28 2.69 13.02 -6.40
CA VAL A 28 4.03 13.58 -6.66
C VAL A 28 3.96 15.10 -6.52
N THR A 29 4.67 15.65 -5.53
CA THR A 29 4.75 17.10 -5.28
C THR A 29 5.95 17.69 -6.04
N GLU A 30 6.34 18.94 -5.73
CA GLU A 30 7.57 19.53 -6.29
C GLU A 30 8.83 18.89 -5.70
N ASP A 31 8.81 18.61 -4.38
CA ASP A 31 10.00 18.22 -3.61
C ASP A 31 9.95 16.76 -3.09
N GLY A 32 8.93 15.98 -3.47
CA GLY A 32 8.80 14.60 -3.02
C GLY A 32 7.45 13.97 -3.35
N VAL A 33 6.92 13.22 -2.39
CA VAL A 33 5.61 12.55 -2.47
C VAL A 33 4.80 12.74 -1.19
N GLU A 34 3.49 12.82 -1.33
CA GLU A 34 2.53 12.82 -0.23
C GLU A 34 1.65 11.57 -0.33
N ASP A 35 1.51 10.82 0.75
CA ASP A 35 0.58 9.68 0.81
C ASP A 35 -0.85 10.19 1.07
N MET A 36 -1.72 9.97 0.09
CA MET A 36 -3.11 10.41 0.13
C MET A 36 -4.03 9.36 0.77
N THR A 37 -3.50 8.19 1.13
CA THR A 37 -4.26 7.06 1.66
C THR A 37 -4.16 7.05 3.19
N SER A 38 -5.32 7.16 3.84
CA SER A 38 -5.41 7.17 5.31
C SER A 38 -6.12 5.95 5.90
N TYR A 39 -6.57 5.02 5.04
CA TYR A 39 -7.24 3.82 5.50
C TYR A 39 -6.25 2.93 6.29
N PRO A 40 -6.59 2.48 7.51
CA PRO A 40 -5.67 1.75 8.34
C PRO A 40 -5.40 0.35 7.77
N TRP A 41 -4.22 -0.17 8.10
CA TRP A 41 -3.93 -1.59 7.93
C TRP A 41 -4.67 -2.43 8.97
N ASP A 42 -4.87 -3.71 8.69
CA ASP A 42 -5.45 -4.62 9.67
C ASP A 42 -4.43 -4.92 10.79
N ASP A 43 -4.75 -4.53 12.02
CA ASP A 43 -3.84 -4.67 13.17
C ASP A 43 -3.42 -6.11 13.45
N GLN A 44 -4.29 -7.10 13.21
CA GLN A 44 -3.94 -8.51 13.46
C GLN A 44 -2.92 -8.99 12.42
N LEU A 45 -3.11 -8.63 11.15
CA LEU A 45 -2.17 -8.97 10.08
C LEU A 45 -0.86 -8.17 10.17
N MET A 46 -0.89 -6.99 10.79
CA MET A 46 0.30 -6.18 11.10
C MET A 46 1.04 -6.64 12.38
N GLY A 47 0.51 -7.64 13.10
CA GLY A 47 1.14 -8.19 14.31
C GLY A 47 1.03 -7.26 15.53
N LEU A 48 -0.02 -6.44 15.60
CA LEU A 48 -0.27 -5.46 16.66
C LEU A 48 -1.37 -5.91 17.65
N GLY A 49 -1.93 -7.11 17.47
CA GLY A 49 -2.96 -7.71 18.32
C GLY A 49 -2.43 -8.67 19.39
#